data_AF-A0A2T2VJ99-F1
#
_entry.id   AF-A0A2T2VJ99-F1
#
_cell.length_a   1.000
_cell.length_b   1.000
_cell.length_c   1.000
_cell.angle_alpha   90.00
_cell.angle_beta   90.00
_cell.angle_gamma   90.00
#
_symmetry.space_group_name_H-M   'P 1'
#
loop_
_entity.id
_entity.type
_entity.pdbx_description
1 polymer ?
#
loop_
_entity_poly.entity_id
_entity_poly.type
_entity_poly.pdbx_seq_one_letter_code
_entity_poly.pdbx_strand_id
1 'polypeptide(L)'
;MEVKNLTFQETTLQRAITQDYLSHKPELQPFYQFNPDYQGALKAAEGRNNDPVDRERLVNVLTRQYQNLQSDFFDINANKTVAANVNALKDEKTFTITTGHQLNIFGGPLYYLYKIASTISLAKKLNNLYPSFNFVPVYWMGAEDHDFEEINHTYVYGNPVYWQ
;
A
#
# COMPACT_ATOMS: atom_id res chain seq x y z
N MET A 1 -4.46 -3.58 24.96
CA MET A 1 -3.21 -2.87 24.62
C MET A 1 -3.51 -1.39 24.67
N GLU A 2 -2.78 -0.62 25.46
CA GLU A 2 -2.92 0.84 25.52
C GLU A 2 -2.14 1.46 24.36
N VAL A 3 -2.78 2.33 23.57
CA VAL A 3 -2.14 3.01 22.44
C VAL A 3 -1.88 4.46 22.84
N LYS A 4 -0.61 4.86 22.82
CA LYS A 4 -0.20 6.27 22.98
C LYS A 4 0.09 6.85 21.61
N ASN A 5 -0.47 8.01 21.32
CA ASN A 5 -0.24 8.73 20.07
C ASN A 5 0.74 9.87 20.31
N LEU A 6 1.66 10.05 19.38
CA LEU A 6 2.51 11.23 19.27
C LEU A 6 2.20 11.88 17.92
N THR A 7 2.07 13.19 17.91
CA THR A 7 2.07 13.98 16.68
C THR A 7 3.42 13.83 15.98
N PHE A 8 3.43 14.00 14.67
CA PHE A 8 4.69 13.95 13.92
C PHE A 8 5.68 15.05 14.40
N GLN A 9 5.17 16.20 14.84
CA GLN A 9 5.98 17.28 15.43
C GLN A 9 6.61 16.92 16.77
N GLU A 10 6.10 15.93 17.49
CA GLU A 10 6.71 15.43 18.74
C GLU A 10 7.81 14.40 18.48
N THR A 11 7.98 13.94 17.23
CA THR A 11 9.03 12.97 16.88
C THR A 11 10.36 13.66 16.56
N THR A 12 11.46 12.92 16.63
CA THR A 12 12.79 13.37 16.17
C THR A 12 12.99 13.26 14.66
N LEU A 13 11.99 12.74 13.92
CA LEU A 13 12.05 12.47 12.48
C LEU A 13 11.70 13.69 11.61
N GLN A 14 11.99 14.89 12.12
CA GLN A 14 11.58 16.18 11.57
C GLN A 14 12.41 16.59 10.35
N ARG A 15 12.30 15.86 9.25
CA ARG A 15 12.75 16.42 7.97
C ARG A 15 11.81 17.57 7.61
N ALA A 16 12.36 18.76 7.41
CA ALA A 16 11.59 19.97 7.11
C ALA A 16 10.60 19.77 5.96
N ILE A 17 11.02 19.08 4.89
CA ILE A 17 10.16 18.78 3.74
C ILE A 17 8.93 17.93 4.10
N THR A 18 9.05 16.99 5.04
CA THR A 18 7.92 16.17 5.47
C THR A 18 6.92 16.99 6.28
N GLN A 19 7.40 17.86 7.17
CA GLN A 19 6.52 18.76 7.92
C GLN A 19 5.84 19.77 7.00
N ASP A 20 6.57 20.32 6.05
CA ASP A 20 6.06 21.29 5.08
C ASP A 20 4.97 20.65 4.21
N TYR A 21 5.16 19.39 3.80
CA TYR A 21 4.18 18.63 3.05
C TYR A 21 2.91 18.35 3.87
N LEU A 22 3.08 17.89 5.12
CA LEU A 22 1.96 17.62 6.03
C LEU A 22 1.22 18.89 6.47
N SER A 23 1.89 20.05 6.43
CA SER A 23 1.30 21.35 6.79
C SER A 23 0.75 22.12 5.58
N HIS A 24 0.71 21.49 4.39
CA HIS A 24 0.21 22.09 3.15
C HIS A 24 0.87 23.43 2.79
N LYS A 25 2.20 23.51 2.97
CA LYS A 25 2.94 24.72 2.61
C LYS A 25 2.75 25.06 1.12
N PRO A 26 2.35 26.31 0.77
CA PRO A 26 2.08 26.69 -0.63
C PRO A 26 3.24 26.44 -1.58
N GLU A 27 4.48 26.51 -1.08
CA GLU A 27 5.70 26.26 -1.84
C GLU A 27 5.80 24.82 -2.35
N LEU A 28 5.16 23.86 -1.67
CA LEU A 28 5.15 22.45 -2.08
C LEU A 28 3.97 22.08 -2.98
N GLN A 29 2.93 22.92 -3.06
CA GLN A 29 1.73 22.64 -3.84
C GLN A 29 2.00 22.32 -5.34
N PRO A 30 3.01 22.91 -6.02
CA PRO A 30 3.33 22.54 -7.40
C PRO A 30 3.84 21.10 -7.59
N PHE A 31 4.28 20.43 -6.51
CA PHE A 31 4.90 19.10 -6.58
C PHE A 31 3.93 17.95 -6.36
N TYR A 32 2.67 18.22 -6.00
CA TYR A 32 1.66 17.18 -5.82
C TYR A 32 0.26 17.66 -6.23
N GLN A 33 -0.55 16.75 -6.75
CA GLN A 33 -1.90 17.08 -7.24
C GLN A 33 -2.96 17.10 -6.13
N PHE A 34 -2.83 16.23 -5.13
CA PHE A 34 -3.82 16.03 -4.08
C PHE A 34 -3.20 16.11 -2.69
N ASN A 35 -3.90 16.72 -1.75
CA ASN A 35 -3.47 16.79 -0.36
C ASN A 35 -3.35 15.40 0.29
N PRO A 36 -2.42 15.20 1.23
CA PRO A 36 -2.27 13.95 1.99
C PRO A 36 -3.35 13.76 3.08
N ASP A 37 -4.62 13.94 2.71
CA ASP A 37 -5.79 13.79 3.58
C ASP A 37 -6.88 12.93 2.92
N TYR A 38 -7.97 12.65 3.64
CA TYR A 38 -9.05 11.81 3.12
C TYR A 38 -9.79 12.44 1.93
N GLN A 39 -9.91 13.77 1.88
CA GLN A 39 -10.53 14.46 0.75
C GLN A 39 -9.64 14.41 -0.49
N GLY A 40 -8.33 14.54 -0.32
CA GLY A 40 -7.34 14.37 -1.39
C GLY A 40 -7.37 12.95 -1.96
N ALA A 41 -7.49 11.93 -1.10
CA ALA A 41 -7.66 10.54 -1.55
C ALA A 41 -8.94 10.34 -2.37
N LEU A 42 -10.06 10.95 -1.96
CA LEU A 42 -11.31 10.92 -2.74
C LEU A 42 -11.14 11.60 -4.11
N LYS A 43 -10.58 12.81 -4.14
CA LYS A 43 -10.32 13.55 -5.39
C LYS A 43 -9.39 12.78 -6.33
N ALA A 44 -8.41 12.07 -5.77
CA ALA A 44 -7.54 11.20 -6.56
C ALA A 44 -8.32 10.05 -7.21
N ALA A 45 -9.23 9.39 -6.47
CA ALA A 45 -10.09 8.36 -7.01
C ALA A 45 -11.03 8.89 -8.10
N GLU A 46 -11.70 10.03 -7.86
CA GLU A 46 -12.56 10.67 -8.85
C GLU A 46 -11.79 11.07 -10.12
N GLY A 47 -10.56 11.56 -9.98
CA GLY A 47 -9.70 11.91 -11.10
C GLY A 47 -9.33 10.70 -11.97
N ARG A 48 -9.14 9.52 -11.35
CA ARG A 48 -8.79 8.27 -12.03
C ARG A 48 -9.90 7.71 -12.92
N ASN A 49 -11.16 8.09 -12.71
CA ASN A 49 -12.24 7.67 -13.62
C ASN A 49 -12.05 8.14 -15.06
N ASN A 50 -11.20 9.15 -15.29
CA ASN A 50 -10.91 9.66 -16.63
C ASN A 50 -9.78 8.89 -17.33
N ASP A 51 -9.06 8.01 -16.61
CA ASP A 51 -7.96 7.23 -17.17
C ASP A 51 -8.50 5.89 -17.69
N PRO A 52 -8.38 5.59 -19.00
CA PRO A 52 -8.79 4.29 -19.53
C PRO A 52 -7.88 3.19 -19.00
N VAL A 53 -8.46 2.21 -18.29
CA VAL A 53 -7.74 1.04 -17.76
C VAL A 53 -8.45 -0.24 -18.21
N ASP A 54 -7.68 -1.20 -18.71
CA ASP A 54 -8.17 -2.55 -19.03
C ASP A 54 -8.35 -3.38 -17.74
N ARG A 55 -9.44 -3.09 -17.02
CA ARG A 55 -9.77 -3.71 -15.73
C ARG A 55 -9.98 -5.22 -15.85
N GLU A 56 -10.59 -5.69 -16.94
CA GLU A 56 -10.77 -7.12 -17.19
C GLU A 56 -9.42 -7.84 -17.34
N ARG A 57 -8.49 -7.28 -18.13
CA ARG A 57 -7.15 -7.84 -18.23
C ARG A 57 -6.42 -7.84 -16.90
N LEU A 58 -6.51 -6.76 -16.12
CA LEU A 58 -5.90 -6.69 -14.78
C LEU A 58 -6.41 -7.84 -13.89
N VAL A 59 -7.74 -8.00 -13.80
CA VAL A 59 -8.35 -9.04 -12.96
C VAL A 59 -7.98 -10.44 -13.44
N ASN A 60 -7.92 -10.66 -14.75
CA ASN A 60 -7.51 -11.95 -15.32
C ASN A 60 -6.04 -12.27 -15.03
N VAL A 61 -5.15 -11.28 -15.07
CA VAL A 61 -3.72 -11.47 -14.74
C VAL A 61 -3.56 -11.76 -13.26
N LEU A 62 -4.16 -10.96 -12.38
CA LEU A 62 -4.09 -11.18 -10.93
C LEU A 62 -4.67 -12.54 -10.54
N THR A 63 -5.84 -12.89 -11.08
CA THR A 63 -6.47 -14.20 -10.83
C THR A 63 -5.50 -15.33 -11.17
N ARG A 64 -4.82 -15.25 -12.32
CA ARG A 64 -3.84 -16.25 -12.74
C ARG A 64 -2.61 -16.30 -11.83
N GLN A 65 -2.11 -15.15 -11.37
CA GLN A 65 -0.95 -15.09 -10.48
C GLN A 65 -1.22 -15.72 -9.11
N TYR A 66 -2.47 -15.63 -8.62
CA TYR A 66 -2.87 -16.23 -7.35
C TYR A 66 -3.45 -17.66 -7.49
N GLN A 67 -3.52 -18.23 -8.69
CA GLN A 67 -4.02 -19.59 -8.91
C GLN A 67 -2.92 -20.64 -8.69
N ASN A 68 -3.33 -21.79 -8.14
CA ASN A 68 -2.49 -22.98 -7.93
C ASN A 68 -1.28 -22.71 -7.02
N LEU A 69 -1.44 -21.84 -6.02
CA LEU A 69 -0.40 -21.59 -5.03
C LEU A 69 -0.42 -22.71 -3.98
N GLN A 70 0.76 -23.05 -3.43
CA GLN A 70 0.96 -24.25 -2.61
C GLN A 70 0.17 -24.28 -1.28
N SER A 71 -0.57 -23.21 -0.94
CA SER A 71 -1.35 -23.10 0.28
C SER A 71 -2.68 -22.41 0.02
N ASP A 72 -3.74 -22.92 0.64
CA ASP A 72 -5.09 -22.32 0.67
C ASP A 72 -5.08 -20.85 1.13
N PHE A 73 -4.09 -20.46 1.93
CA PHE A 73 -3.93 -19.08 2.38
C PHE A 73 -3.61 -18.14 1.20
N PHE A 74 -2.84 -18.60 0.22
CA PHE A 74 -2.43 -17.80 -0.93
C PHE A 74 -3.27 -18.07 -2.18
N ASP A 75 -3.78 -19.28 -2.34
CA ASP A 75 -4.55 -19.66 -3.53
C ASP A 75 -5.89 -18.90 -3.59
N ILE A 76 -6.15 -18.23 -4.72
CA ILE A 76 -7.37 -17.44 -4.90
C ILE A 76 -8.66 -18.27 -4.89
N ASN A 77 -8.59 -19.56 -5.24
CA ASN A 77 -9.76 -20.44 -5.22
C ASN A 77 -10.18 -20.79 -3.79
N ALA A 78 -9.25 -20.72 -2.83
CA ALA A 78 -9.51 -20.97 -1.41
C ALA A 78 -9.66 -19.67 -0.60
N ASN A 79 -8.86 -18.64 -0.88
CA ASN A 79 -8.89 -17.37 -0.18
C ASN A 79 -9.98 -16.43 -0.73
N LYS A 80 -11.18 -16.55 -0.15
CA LYS A 80 -12.36 -15.75 -0.52
C LYS A 80 -12.16 -14.24 -0.42
N THR A 81 -11.35 -13.78 0.53
CA THR A 81 -11.10 -12.33 0.71
C THR A 81 -10.28 -11.77 -0.45
N VAL A 82 -9.19 -12.46 -0.84
CA VAL A 82 -8.38 -12.07 -2.00
C VAL A 82 -9.21 -12.18 -3.28
N ALA A 83 -9.97 -13.26 -3.45
CA ALA A 83 -10.85 -13.43 -4.62
C ALA A 83 -11.87 -12.30 -4.76
N ALA A 84 -12.53 -11.91 -3.66
CA ALA A 84 -13.49 -10.80 -3.65
C ALA A 84 -12.82 -9.46 -3.99
N ASN A 85 -11.65 -9.18 -3.41
CA ASN A 85 -10.88 -7.97 -3.70
C ASN A 85 -10.45 -7.89 -5.17
N VAL A 86 -9.91 -8.98 -5.72
CA VAL A 86 -9.48 -9.06 -7.12
C VAL A 86 -10.68 -8.88 -8.05
N ASN A 87 -11.79 -9.56 -7.80
CA ASN A 87 -13.00 -9.42 -8.63
C ASN A 87 -13.59 -8.01 -8.56
N ALA A 88 -13.54 -7.35 -7.41
CA ALA A 88 -14.08 -6.00 -7.24
C ALA A 88 -13.40 -4.96 -8.16
N LEU A 89 -12.14 -5.19 -8.57
CA LEU A 89 -11.40 -4.30 -9.47
C LEU A 89 -12.03 -4.17 -10.86
N LYS A 90 -12.95 -5.05 -11.24
CA LYS A 90 -13.76 -4.93 -12.47
C LYS A 90 -14.68 -3.70 -12.46
N ASP A 91 -15.16 -3.31 -11.28
CA ASP A 91 -16.07 -2.18 -11.11
C ASP A 91 -15.31 -0.85 -11.30
N GLU A 92 -15.89 0.06 -12.09
CA GLU A 92 -15.34 1.39 -12.35
C GLU A 92 -15.18 2.23 -11.07
N LYS A 93 -15.99 1.98 -10.05
CA LYS A 93 -15.96 2.66 -8.75
C LYS A 93 -14.99 2.01 -7.76
N THR A 94 -14.28 0.97 -8.17
CA THR A 94 -13.24 0.35 -7.35
C THR A 94 -11.86 0.92 -7.68
N PHE A 95 -11.15 1.34 -6.64
CA PHE A 95 -9.79 1.88 -6.67
C PHE A 95 -8.89 1.13 -5.70
N THR A 96 -7.58 1.30 -5.87
CA THR A 96 -6.59 0.67 -5.00
C THR A 96 -5.96 1.69 -4.05
N ILE A 97 -5.77 1.29 -2.80
CA ILE A 97 -4.80 1.94 -1.92
C ILE A 97 -3.55 1.09 -2.00
N THR A 98 -2.50 1.65 -2.58
CA THR A 98 -1.30 0.89 -2.94
C THR A 98 -0.11 1.37 -2.15
N THR A 99 0.64 0.44 -1.60
CA THR A 99 2.00 0.66 -1.11
C THR A 99 2.92 -0.40 -1.71
N GLY A 100 4.22 -0.19 -1.61
CA GLY A 100 5.20 -1.15 -2.10
C GLY A 100 6.51 -1.10 -1.34
N HIS A 101 7.26 -2.18 -1.50
CA HIS A 101 8.65 -2.30 -1.09
C HIS A 101 9.32 -3.43 -1.89
N GLN A 102 10.64 -3.46 -1.90
CA GLN A 102 11.44 -4.59 -2.35
C GLN A 102 11.13 -5.85 -1.53
N LEU A 103 11.53 -6.99 -2.07
CA LEU A 103 11.35 -8.29 -1.43
C LEU A 103 12.24 -8.40 -0.19
N ASN A 104 11.63 -8.70 0.95
CA ASN A 104 12.36 -8.87 2.21
C ASN A 104 12.23 -10.31 2.71
N ILE A 105 13.34 -10.89 3.16
CA ILE A 105 13.32 -12.17 3.87
C ILE A 105 13.07 -11.90 5.37
N PHE A 106 12.37 -12.83 6.03
CA PHE A 106 12.04 -12.74 7.46
C PHE A 106 11.27 -11.48 7.89
N GLY A 107 10.49 -10.88 6.99
CA GLY A 107 9.65 -9.72 7.28
C GLY A 107 10.37 -8.37 7.24
N GLY A 108 11.69 -8.37 6.98
CA GLY A 108 12.46 -7.16 6.73
C GLY A 108 12.43 -6.14 7.88
N PRO A 109 12.66 -4.86 7.58
CA PRO A 109 12.56 -3.80 8.57
C PRO A 109 11.09 -3.60 8.98
N LEU A 110 10.84 -3.27 10.24
CA LEU A 110 9.48 -3.20 10.81
C LEU A 110 8.51 -2.28 10.04
N TYR A 111 9.02 -1.23 9.41
CA TYR A 111 8.19 -0.32 8.60
C TYR A 111 7.56 -1.01 7.38
N TYR A 112 8.09 -2.14 6.92
CA TYR A 112 7.47 -3.01 5.91
C TYR A 112 6.07 -3.46 6.35
N LEU A 113 5.95 -3.99 7.57
CA LEU A 113 4.68 -4.42 8.15
C LEU A 113 3.74 -3.23 8.39
N TYR A 114 4.29 -2.08 8.83
CA TYR A 114 3.49 -0.87 9.02
C TYR A 114 2.94 -0.31 7.71
N LYS A 115 3.69 -0.35 6.61
CA LYS A 115 3.19 0.03 5.28
C LYS A 115 1.96 -0.81 4.89
N ILE A 116 2.05 -2.14 5.04
CA ILE A 116 0.95 -3.06 4.73
C ILE A 116 -0.26 -2.79 5.64
N ALA A 117 -0.04 -2.73 6.95
CA ALA A 117 -1.12 -2.50 7.93
C ALA A 117 -1.80 -1.13 7.70
N SER A 118 -1.04 -0.07 7.45
CA SER A 118 -1.57 1.26 7.16
C SER A 118 -2.37 1.28 5.86
N THR A 119 -1.92 0.55 4.83
CA THR A 119 -2.64 0.42 3.55
C THR A 119 -4.01 -0.24 3.74
N ILE A 120 -4.05 -1.36 4.47
CA ILE A 120 -5.30 -2.06 4.81
C ILE A 120 -6.22 -1.16 5.66
N SER A 121 -5.65 -0.49 6.66
CA SER A 121 -6.39 0.41 7.55
C SER A 121 -6.99 1.60 6.78
N LEU A 122 -6.21 2.22 5.90
CA LEU A 122 -6.65 3.35 5.09
C LEU A 122 -7.75 2.93 4.11
N ALA A 123 -7.61 1.79 3.44
CA ALA A 123 -8.65 1.25 2.55
C ALA A 123 -9.98 1.05 3.30
N LYS A 124 -9.95 0.43 4.49
CA LYS A 124 -11.13 0.27 5.35
C LYS A 124 -11.74 1.62 5.75
N LYS A 125 -10.90 2.59 6.13
CA LYS A 125 -11.37 3.92 6.55
C LYS A 125 -12.03 4.67 5.39
N LEU A 126 -11.46 4.61 4.19
CA LEU A 126 -12.04 5.24 3.00
C LEU A 126 -13.34 4.57 2.57
N ASN A 127 -13.44 3.24 2.61
CA ASN A 127 -14.71 2.53 2.37
C ASN A 127 -15.83 2.97 3.32
N ASN A 128 -15.50 3.20 4.59
CA ASN A 128 -16.48 3.69 5.57
C ASN A 128 -16.87 5.16 5.34
N LEU A 129 -15.91 6.01 4.93
CA LEU A 129 -16.15 7.43 4.69
C LEU A 129 -16.88 7.70 3.36
N TYR A 130 -16.63 6.87 2.35
CA TYR A 130 -17.07 7.07 0.97
C TYR A 130 -17.71 5.79 0.41
N PRO A 131 -18.91 5.41 0.89
CA PRO A 131 -19.56 4.14 0.54
C PRO A 131 -20.00 4.04 -0.93
N SER A 132 -19.96 5.13 -1.69
CA SER A 132 -20.19 5.12 -3.15
C SER A 132 -19.02 4.56 -3.94
N PHE A 133 -17.86 4.39 -3.30
CA PHE A 133 -16.63 3.86 -3.87
C PHE A 133 -16.20 2.61 -3.11
N ASN A 134 -15.33 1.84 -3.73
CA ASN A 134 -14.69 0.71 -3.10
C ASN A 134 -13.16 0.85 -3.19
N PHE A 135 -12.47 0.63 -2.09
CA PHE A 135 -11.03 0.77 -1.95
C PHE A 135 -10.43 -0.57 -1.55
N VAL A 136 -9.61 -1.14 -2.44
CA VAL A 136 -8.94 -2.43 -2.24
C VAL A 136 -7.48 -2.17 -1.85
N PRO A 137 -6.98 -2.73 -0.73
CA PRO A 137 -5.58 -2.61 -0.39
C PRO A 137 -4.73 -3.49 -1.30
N VAL A 138 -3.69 -2.90 -1.90
CA VAL A 138 -2.73 -3.59 -2.75
C VAL A 138 -1.33 -3.38 -2.20
N TYR A 139 -0.59 -4.47 -2.12
CA TYR A 139 0.83 -4.45 -1.82
C TYR A 139 1.62 -4.81 -3.08
N TRP A 140 2.42 -3.88 -3.57
CA TRP A 140 3.31 -4.06 -4.70
C TRP A 140 4.64 -4.66 -4.24
N MET A 141 4.93 -5.88 -4.69
CA MET A 141 6.24 -6.50 -4.51
C MET A 141 7.19 -5.93 -5.56
N GLY A 142 8.15 -5.11 -5.14
CA GLY A 142 9.20 -4.54 -6.00
C GLY A 142 10.24 -5.59 -6.39
N ALA A 143 9.80 -6.66 -7.05
CA ALA A 143 10.62 -7.81 -7.44
C ALA A 143 11.47 -7.53 -8.69
N GLU A 144 11.20 -6.43 -9.40
CA GLU A 144 11.97 -5.91 -10.52
C GLU A 144 13.29 -5.26 -10.11
N ASP A 145 13.46 -4.98 -8.81
CA ASP A 145 14.67 -4.36 -8.30
C ASP A 145 15.85 -5.35 -8.31
N HIS A 146 17.00 -4.85 -8.74
CA HIS A 146 18.24 -5.62 -8.87
C HIS A 146 19.22 -5.34 -7.73
N ASP A 147 18.87 -4.45 -6.79
CA ASP A 147 19.68 -4.16 -5.61
C ASP A 147 19.56 -5.28 -4.56
N PHE A 148 20.28 -6.38 -4.81
CA PHE A 148 20.33 -7.50 -3.86
C PHE A 148 21.00 -7.10 -2.53
N GLU A 149 21.91 -6.13 -2.53
CA GLU A 149 22.62 -5.71 -1.30
C GLU A 149 21.66 -5.10 -0.27
N GLU A 150 20.62 -4.39 -0.71
CA GLU A 150 19.59 -3.86 0.18
C GLU A 150 18.79 -4.97 0.89
N ILE A 151 18.62 -6.11 0.22
CA ILE A 151 17.76 -7.21 0.69
C ILE A 151 18.54 -8.47 1.05
N ASN A 152 19.86 -8.43 1.23
CA ASN A 152 20.66 -9.63 1.54
C ASN A 152 20.86 -9.88 3.04
N HIS A 153 20.24 -9.09 3.91
CA HIS A 153 20.47 -9.16 5.34
C HIS A 153 19.25 -8.85 6.21
N THR A 154 19.30 -9.31 7.46
CA THR A 154 18.38 -8.91 8.54
C THR A 154 19.15 -8.75 9.84
N TYR A 155 18.54 -8.14 10.85
CA TYR A 155 19.16 -7.92 12.16
C TYR A 155 18.53 -8.81 13.23
N VAL A 156 19.33 -9.68 13.83
CA VAL A 156 18.93 -10.53 14.95
C VAL A 156 19.67 -10.04 16.20
N TYR A 157 18.93 -9.46 17.15
CA TYR A 157 19.49 -8.81 18.34
C TYR A 157 20.56 -7.75 18.02
N GLY A 158 20.37 -7.02 16.92
CA GLY A 158 21.31 -6.00 16.45
C GLY A 158 22.51 -6.54 15.66
N ASN A 159 22.64 -7.86 15.50
CA ASN A 159 23.69 -8.46 14.69
C ASN A 159 23.16 -8.74 13.28
N PRO A 160 23.89 -8.34 12.22
CA PRO A 160 23.45 -8.61 10.86
C PRO A 160 23.65 -10.10 10.51
N VAL A 161 22.65 -10.68 9.87
CA VAL A 161 22.67 -12.04 9.30
C VAL A 161 22.48 -11.90 7.81
N TYR A 162 23.41 -12.43 7.02
CA TYR A 162 23.44 -12.29 5.56
C TYR A 162 23.09 -13.60 4.85
N TRP A 163 22.57 -13.48 3.64
CA TRP A 163 22.44 -14.59 2.68
C TRP A 163 23.16 -14.27 1.36
N GLN A 164 23.49 -15.33 0.63
CA GLN A 164 24.21 -15.31 -0.65
C GLN A 164 23.43 -16.10 -1.69
#